data_AF-A0A2S0U9A3-F1
#
_entry.id   AF-A0A2S0U9A3-F1
#
_cell.length_a   1.000
_cell.length_b   1.000
_cell.length_c   1.000
_cell.angle_alpha   90.00
_cell.angle_beta   90.00
_cell.angle_gamma   90.00
#
_symmetry.space_group_name_H-M   'P 1'
#
loop_
_entity.id
_entity.type
_entity.pdbx_description
1 polymer ?
#
loop_
_entity_poly.entity_id
_entity_poly.type
_entity_poly.pdbx_seq_one_letter_code
_entity_poly.pdbx_strand_id
1 'polypeptide(L)'
;MERASTELRTDRNHAKELFSYFGLAVYYSQALEQQLANLIMLMKLAEGKVPSEEDFEELYQRKLSSSLGQLVQEIRHYFSFSSEETEELMHLWKQRNYIVHDYFKERIHETFTEDGRTAMIEEFIDFKERAQHFEAKLQTYSRELYEQLGLSNK
;
A
#
# COMPACT_ATOMS: atom_id res chain seq x y z
N MET A 1 18.43 27.55 -30.33
CA MET A 1 19.10 26.72 -29.32
C MET A 1 18.42 26.78 -27.96
N GLU A 2 17.97 27.95 -27.50
CA GLU A 2 17.32 28.11 -26.17
C GLU A 2 15.97 27.37 -26.03
N ARG A 3 15.10 27.40 -27.05
CA ARG A 3 13.80 26.68 -27.04
C ARG A 3 13.95 25.16 -26.92
N ALA A 4 14.82 24.55 -27.73
CA ALA A 4 15.08 23.11 -27.69
C ALA A 4 15.69 22.65 -26.35
N SER A 5 16.47 23.51 -25.68
CA SER A 5 17.02 23.22 -24.35
C SER A 5 15.94 23.25 -23.26
N THR A 6 14.97 24.16 -23.37
CA THR A 6 13.84 24.27 -22.45
C THR A 6 12.85 23.11 -22.61
N GLU A 7 12.53 22.73 -23.84
CA GLU A 7 11.66 21.57 -24.14
C GLU A 7 12.27 20.28 -23.58
N LEU A 8 13.56 20.03 -23.81
CA LEU A 8 14.26 18.84 -23.30
C LEU A 8 14.33 18.79 -21.77
N ARG A 9 14.39 19.96 -21.10
CA ARG A 9 14.33 20.05 -19.63
C ARG A 9 12.94 19.76 -19.10
N THR A 10 11.90 20.24 -19.79
CA THR A 10 10.49 20.04 -19.39
C THR A 10 10.10 18.58 -19.52
N ASP A 11 10.43 17.95 -20.65
CA ASP A 11 10.22 16.52 -20.88
C ASP A 11 10.92 15.65 -19.81
N ARG A 12 12.19 15.97 -19.50
CA ARG A 12 12.93 15.28 -18.43
C ARG A 12 12.30 15.45 -17.04
N ASN A 13 11.80 16.64 -16.73
CA ASN A 13 11.13 16.89 -15.45
C ASN A 13 9.84 16.08 -15.34
N HIS A 14 9.07 16.02 -16.42
CA HIS A 14 7.82 15.28 -16.43
C HIS A 14 8.05 13.76 -16.31
N ALA A 15 9.09 13.22 -16.96
CA ALA A 15 9.51 11.83 -16.75
C ALA A 15 9.93 11.54 -15.30
N LYS A 16 10.64 12.47 -14.64
CA LYS A 16 10.98 12.33 -13.21
C LYS A 16 9.75 12.33 -12.33
N GLU A 17 8.76 13.16 -12.65
CA GLU A 17 7.51 13.24 -11.92
C GLU A 17 6.75 11.92 -11.99
N LEU A 18 6.64 11.33 -13.19
CA LEU A 18 6.06 9.99 -13.38
C LEU A 18 6.70 8.95 -12.46
N PHE A 19 8.03 8.84 -12.46
CA PHE A 19 8.73 7.87 -11.62
C PHE A 19 8.63 8.19 -10.12
N SER A 20 8.47 9.47 -9.76
CA SER A 20 8.24 9.88 -8.37
C SER A 20 6.87 9.41 -7.88
N TYR A 21 5.82 9.57 -8.70
CA TYR A 21 4.48 9.09 -8.37
C TYR A 21 4.37 7.57 -8.39
N PHE A 22 5.05 6.89 -9.32
CA PHE A 22 5.21 5.44 -9.24
C PHE A 22 5.84 5.01 -7.92
N GLY A 23 6.93 5.69 -7.50
CA GLY A 23 7.57 5.43 -6.21
C GLY A 23 6.64 5.65 -5.02
N LEU A 24 5.81 6.70 -5.04
CA LEU A 24 4.78 6.94 -4.02
C LEU A 24 3.72 5.83 -4.01
N ALA A 25 3.25 5.37 -5.16
CA ALA A 25 2.31 4.26 -5.24
C ALA A 25 2.90 2.98 -4.61
N VAL A 26 4.15 2.64 -4.93
CA VAL A 26 4.85 1.49 -4.31
C VAL A 26 5.02 1.70 -2.81
N TYR A 27 5.43 2.88 -2.36
CA TYR A 27 5.57 3.21 -0.93
C TYR A 27 4.26 2.99 -0.17
N TYR A 28 3.14 3.54 -0.64
CA TYR A 28 1.86 3.38 0.05
C TYR A 28 1.32 1.94 -0.03
N SER A 29 1.69 1.17 -1.06
CA SER A 29 1.43 -0.27 -1.09
C SER A 29 2.12 -1.00 0.05
N GLN A 30 3.39 -0.67 0.31
CA GLN A 30 4.18 -1.28 1.39
C GLN A 30 3.71 -0.80 2.77
N ALA A 31 3.32 0.47 2.91
CA ALA A 31 2.71 0.99 4.13
C ALA A 31 1.41 0.24 4.47
N LEU A 32 0.56 0.00 3.47
CA LEU A 32 -0.67 -0.78 3.62
C LEU A 32 -0.37 -2.23 4.06
N GLU A 33 0.63 -2.89 3.45
CA GLU A 33 1.08 -4.24 3.85
C GLU A 33 1.54 -4.27 5.31
N GLN A 34 2.39 -3.34 5.70
CA GLN A 34 2.87 -3.20 7.06
C GLN A 34 1.70 -3.03 8.04
N GLN A 35 0.73 -2.19 7.70
CA GLN A 35 -0.40 -1.91 8.57
C GLN A 35 -1.37 -3.10 8.70
N LEU A 36 -1.56 -3.88 7.63
CA LEU A 36 -2.30 -5.14 7.69
C LEU A 36 -1.58 -6.18 8.57
N ALA A 37 -0.26 -6.30 8.45
CA ALA A 37 0.54 -7.18 9.30
C ALA A 37 0.41 -6.81 10.78
N ASN A 38 0.48 -5.50 11.10
CA ASN A 38 0.26 -4.98 12.45
C ASN A 38 -1.11 -5.38 12.98
N LEU A 39 -2.17 -5.12 12.21
CA LEU A 39 -3.54 -5.41 12.61
C LEU A 39 -3.76 -6.91 12.84
N ILE A 40 -3.25 -7.78 11.96
CA ILE A 40 -3.32 -9.24 12.14
C ILE A 40 -2.62 -9.68 13.43
N MET A 41 -1.44 -9.13 13.72
CA MET A 41 -0.70 -9.48 14.94
C MET A 41 -1.40 -9.03 16.21
N LEU A 42 -1.97 -7.81 16.23
CA LEU A 42 -2.76 -7.32 17.36
C LEU A 42 -3.98 -8.19 17.62
N MET A 43 -4.64 -8.66 16.57
CA MET A 43 -5.80 -9.54 16.68
C MET A 43 -5.40 -10.90 17.27
N LYS A 44 -4.28 -11.47 16.82
CA LYS A 44 -3.74 -12.71 17.40
C LYS A 44 -3.38 -12.56 18.87
N LEU A 45 -2.80 -11.42 19.26
CA LEU A 45 -2.53 -11.09 20.66
C LEU A 45 -3.84 -11.02 21.46
N ALA A 46 -4.86 -10.32 20.95
CA ALA A 46 -6.15 -10.18 21.60
C ALA A 46 -6.88 -11.51 21.81
N GLU A 47 -6.71 -12.46 20.89
CA GLU A 47 -7.26 -13.82 21.00
C GLU A 47 -6.41 -14.76 21.88
N GLY A 48 -5.30 -14.29 22.46
CA GLY A 48 -4.37 -15.11 23.24
C GLY A 48 -3.63 -16.17 22.41
N LYS A 49 -3.53 -15.98 21.08
CA LYS A 49 -2.87 -16.91 20.14
C LYS A 49 -1.36 -16.70 20.03
N VAL A 50 -0.80 -15.83 20.87
CA VAL A 50 0.64 -15.54 20.96
C VAL A 50 1.11 -15.93 22.37
N PRO A 51 1.74 -17.11 22.55
CA PRO A 51 2.05 -17.66 23.87
C PRO A 51 3.18 -16.93 24.61
N SER A 52 4.14 -16.36 23.86
CA SER A 52 5.32 -15.70 24.41
C SER A 52 5.80 -14.53 23.55
N GLU A 53 6.71 -13.71 24.08
CA GLU A 53 7.35 -12.60 23.35
C GLU A 53 8.25 -13.11 22.21
N GLU A 54 8.95 -14.24 22.41
CA GLU A 54 9.74 -14.87 21.35
C GLU A 54 8.86 -15.36 20.19
N ASP A 55 7.70 -15.97 20.52
CA ASP A 55 6.71 -16.36 19.51
C ASP A 55 6.14 -15.14 18.77
N PHE A 56 5.97 -14.01 19.47
CA PHE A 56 5.49 -12.77 18.86
C PHE A 56 6.44 -12.30 17.76
N GLU A 57 7.73 -12.17 18.06
CA GLU A 57 8.74 -11.69 17.12
C GLU A 57 8.84 -12.62 15.90
N GLU A 58 8.88 -13.94 16.12
CA GLU A 58 8.94 -14.91 15.01
C GLU A 58 7.69 -14.81 14.12
N LEU A 59 6.50 -14.76 14.72
CA LEU A 59 5.25 -14.62 13.98
C LEU A 59 5.20 -13.31 13.22
N TYR A 60 5.67 -12.22 13.82
CA TYR A 60 5.68 -10.91 13.19
C TYR A 60 6.63 -10.86 12.00
N GLN A 61 7.85 -11.38 12.11
CA GLN A 61 8.80 -11.50 10.98
C GLN A 61 8.24 -12.34 9.83
N ARG A 62 7.50 -13.43 10.14
CA ARG A 62 6.77 -14.21 9.12
C ARG A 62 5.66 -13.39 8.45
N LYS A 63 5.02 -12.44 9.15
CA LYS A 63 4.05 -11.52 8.53
C LYS A 63 4.69 -10.44 7.67
N LEU A 64 5.83 -9.90 8.08
CA LEU A 64 6.58 -8.92 7.28
C LEU A 64 7.10 -9.49 5.95
N SER A 65 7.28 -10.81 5.87
CA SER A 65 7.64 -11.50 4.63
C SER A 65 6.44 -11.93 3.77
N SER A 66 5.21 -11.70 4.24
CA SER A 66 4.00 -12.04 3.50
C SER A 66 3.68 -10.99 2.44
N SER A 67 3.25 -11.42 1.26
CA SER A 67 2.73 -10.53 0.22
C SER A 67 1.40 -9.89 0.66
N LEU A 68 1.05 -8.74 0.07
CA LEU A 68 -0.27 -8.11 0.28
C LEU A 68 -1.42 -9.09 0.07
N GLY A 69 -1.36 -9.93 -0.96
CA GLY A 69 -2.40 -10.93 -1.21
C GLY A 69 -2.56 -11.94 -0.07
N GLN A 70 -1.45 -12.41 0.50
CA GLN A 70 -1.50 -13.32 1.65
C GLN A 70 -2.10 -12.61 2.89
N LEU A 71 -1.70 -11.37 3.14
CA LEU A 71 -2.22 -10.56 4.25
C LEU A 71 -3.72 -10.28 4.09
N VAL A 72 -4.18 -9.94 2.88
CA VAL A 72 -5.60 -9.69 2.57
C VAL A 72 -6.45 -10.95 2.75
N GLN A 73 -5.96 -12.11 2.33
CA GLN A 73 -6.70 -13.36 2.58
C GLN A 73 -6.75 -13.71 4.06
N GLU A 74 -5.64 -13.53 4.78
CA GLU A 74 -5.57 -13.84 6.20
C GLU A 74 -6.47 -12.92 7.03
N ILE A 75 -6.37 -11.61 6.84
CA ILE A 75 -7.06 -10.65 7.72
C ILE A 75 -8.57 -10.81 7.69
N ARG A 76 -9.15 -11.28 6.58
CA ARG A 76 -10.60 -11.55 6.44
C ARG A 76 -11.09 -12.67 7.36
N HIS A 77 -10.21 -13.50 7.90
CA HIS A 77 -10.55 -14.54 8.88
C HIS A 77 -10.58 -14.01 10.31
N TYR A 78 -9.91 -12.88 10.57
CA TYR A 78 -9.79 -12.32 11.90
C TYR A 78 -10.68 -11.07 12.04
N PHE A 79 -10.67 -10.19 11.05
CA PHE A 79 -11.31 -8.87 11.09
C PHE A 79 -12.57 -8.81 10.24
N SER A 80 -13.63 -8.24 10.82
CA SER A 80 -14.91 -8.03 10.14
C SER A 80 -14.96 -6.64 9.51
N PHE A 81 -14.44 -6.54 8.29
CA PHE A 81 -14.63 -5.34 7.47
C PHE A 81 -16.08 -5.21 7.01
N SER A 82 -16.54 -3.98 6.83
CA SER A 82 -17.76 -3.72 6.06
C SER A 82 -17.62 -4.23 4.61
N SER A 83 -18.74 -4.35 3.90
CA SER A 83 -18.75 -4.75 2.50
C SER A 83 -17.93 -3.79 1.63
N GLU A 84 -18.10 -2.48 1.84
CA GLU A 84 -17.38 -1.42 1.14
C GLU A 84 -15.87 -1.49 1.37
N GLU A 85 -15.43 -1.69 2.62
CA GLU A 85 -14.01 -1.84 2.93
C GLU A 85 -13.40 -3.10 2.36
N THR A 86 -14.17 -4.19 2.35
CA THR A 86 -13.72 -5.45 1.74
C THR A 86 -13.51 -5.27 0.24
N GLU A 87 -14.45 -4.59 -0.43
CA GLU A 87 -14.34 -4.30 -1.85
C GLU A 87 -13.14 -3.40 -2.16
N GLU A 88 -12.95 -2.34 -1.37
CA GLU A 88 -11.82 -1.42 -1.54
C GLU A 88 -10.47 -2.11 -1.32
N LEU A 89 -10.34 -2.91 -0.25
CA LEU A 89 -9.12 -3.68 0.02
C LEU A 89 -8.79 -4.65 -1.12
N MET A 90 -9.81 -5.30 -1.69
CA MET A 90 -9.65 -6.20 -2.83
C MET A 90 -9.25 -5.45 -4.10
N HIS A 91 -9.77 -4.23 -4.31
CA HIS A 91 -9.38 -3.39 -5.42
C HIS A 91 -7.92 -2.93 -5.30
N LEU A 92 -7.56 -2.37 -4.13
CA LEU A 92 -6.18 -1.94 -3.83
C LEU A 92 -5.19 -3.08 -4.00
N TRP A 93 -5.52 -4.28 -3.54
CA TRP A 93 -4.68 -5.46 -3.73
C TRP A 93 -4.44 -5.77 -5.22
N LYS A 94 -5.51 -5.83 -6.03
CA LYS A 94 -5.39 -6.10 -7.46
C LYS A 94 -4.61 -5.01 -8.19
N GLN A 95 -4.88 -3.75 -7.88
CA GLN A 95 -4.20 -2.62 -8.50
C GLN A 95 -2.73 -2.56 -8.11
N ARG A 96 -2.37 -2.83 -6.85
CA ARG A 96 -0.98 -2.98 -6.40
C ARG A 96 -0.26 -4.08 -7.19
N ASN A 97 -0.88 -5.25 -7.33
CA ASN A 97 -0.30 -6.35 -8.09
C ASN A 97 -0.03 -5.92 -9.55
N TYR A 98 -0.98 -5.24 -10.17
CA TYR A 98 -0.82 -4.69 -11.51
C TYR A 98 0.34 -3.68 -11.59
N ILE A 99 0.34 -2.67 -10.72
CA ILE A 99 1.38 -1.62 -10.62
C ILE A 99 2.77 -2.22 -10.52
N VAL A 100 2.96 -3.20 -9.63
CA VAL A 100 4.28 -3.76 -9.33
C VAL A 100 4.75 -4.75 -10.39
N HIS A 101 3.85 -5.54 -10.98
CA HIS A 101 4.25 -6.65 -11.83
C HIS A 101 4.10 -6.36 -13.33
N ASP A 102 3.09 -5.62 -13.77
CA ASP A 102 2.67 -5.61 -15.17
C ASP A 102 2.53 -4.21 -15.78
N TYR A 103 2.32 -3.17 -14.97
CA TYR A 103 2.01 -1.80 -15.43
C TYR A 103 2.93 -1.28 -16.52
N PHE A 104 4.24 -1.22 -16.26
CA PHE A 104 5.18 -0.74 -17.26
C PHE A 104 5.36 -1.70 -18.43
N LYS A 105 5.12 -3.01 -18.29
CA LYS A 105 5.23 -3.94 -19.43
C LYS A 105 4.15 -3.63 -20.48
N GLU A 106 2.96 -3.28 -20.02
CA GLU A 106 1.82 -2.97 -20.88
C GLU A 106 1.86 -1.52 -21.38
N ARG A 107 2.26 -0.58 -20.53
CA ARG A 107 2.12 0.86 -20.78
C ARG A 107 3.43 1.59 -21.06
N ILE A 108 4.54 0.87 -21.31
CA ILE A 108 5.84 1.52 -21.57
C ILE A 108 5.79 2.56 -22.69
N HIS A 109 4.94 2.34 -23.68
CA HIS A 109 4.79 3.22 -24.84
C HIS A 109 4.23 4.59 -24.48
N GLU A 110 3.43 4.69 -23.42
CA GLU A 110 2.87 5.96 -22.92
C GLU A 110 3.92 6.84 -22.24
N THR A 111 5.05 6.25 -21.81
CA THR A 111 6.15 7.02 -21.21
C THR A 111 6.83 7.98 -22.20
N PHE A 112 6.64 7.75 -23.51
CA PHE A 112 7.28 8.52 -24.57
C PHE A 112 6.55 9.81 -24.94
N THR A 113 5.31 10.01 -24.48
CA THR A 113 4.53 11.21 -24.76
C THR A 113 4.15 11.94 -23.47
N GLU A 114 3.97 13.25 -23.55
CA GLU A 114 3.54 14.06 -22.41
C GLU A 114 2.14 13.65 -21.93
N ASP A 115 1.19 13.47 -22.85
CA ASP A 115 -0.17 13.05 -22.53
C ASP A 115 -0.20 11.65 -21.87
N GLY A 116 0.62 10.72 -22.36
CA GLY A 116 0.72 9.38 -21.78
C GLY A 116 1.28 9.41 -20.36
N ARG A 117 2.37 10.17 -20.13
CA ARG A 117 2.90 10.36 -18.78
C ARG A 117 1.92 11.03 -17.84
N THR A 118 1.14 12.00 -18.32
CA THR A 118 0.09 12.67 -17.52
C THR A 118 -0.96 11.66 -17.06
N ALA A 119 -1.49 10.84 -17.97
CA ALA A 119 -2.46 9.80 -17.63
C ALA A 119 -1.90 8.79 -16.62
N MET A 120 -0.65 8.36 -16.81
CA MET A 120 0.01 7.45 -15.86
C MET A 120 0.21 8.08 -14.47
N ILE A 121 0.55 9.38 -14.40
CA ILE A 121 0.67 10.11 -13.14
C ILE A 121 -0.68 10.17 -12.42
N GLU A 122 -1.76 10.50 -13.12
CA GLU A 122 -3.11 10.55 -12.55
C GLU A 122 -3.53 9.21 -11.95
N GLU A 123 -3.23 8.10 -12.64
CA GLU A 123 -3.51 6.74 -12.13
C GLU A 123 -2.71 6.42 -10.86
N PHE A 124 -1.45 6.84 -10.78
CA PHE A 124 -0.64 6.67 -9.57
C PHE A 124 -1.10 7.56 -8.42
N ILE A 125 -1.59 8.77 -8.70
CA ILE A 125 -2.19 9.66 -7.70
C ILE A 125 -3.45 9.02 -7.12
N ASP A 126 -4.39 8.57 -7.97
CA ASP A 126 -5.62 7.90 -7.52
C ASP A 126 -5.32 6.70 -6.62
N PHE A 127 -4.44 5.80 -7.08
CA PHE A 127 -4.06 4.64 -6.28
C PHE A 127 -3.44 5.05 -4.94
N LYS A 128 -2.49 5.99 -4.96
CA LYS A 128 -1.77 6.47 -3.78
C LYS A 128 -2.74 7.05 -2.76
N GLU A 129 -3.67 7.90 -3.19
CA GLU A 129 -4.65 8.53 -2.29
C GLU A 129 -5.59 7.50 -1.65
N ARG A 130 -6.08 6.55 -2.44
CA ARG A 130 -6.94 5.46 -1.93
C ARG A 130 -6.20 4.54 -0.96
N ALA A 131 -4.98 4.13 -1.31
CA ALA A 131 -4.12 3.32 -0.45
C ALA A 131 -3.80 4.04 0.86
N GLN A 132 -3.45 5.33 0.80
CA GLN A 132 -3.19 6.16 1.98
C GLN A 132 -4.42 6.29 2.87
N HIS A 133 -5.60 6.52 2.28
CA HIS A 133 -6.84 6.64 3.04
C HIS A 133 -7.19 5.34 3.76
N PHE A 134 -7.07 4.21 3.06
CA PHE A 134 -7.35 2.91 3.65
C PHE A 134 -6.35 2.54 4.74
N GLU A 135 -5.06 2.83 4.53
CA GLU A 135 -4.00 2.65 5.53
C GLU A 135 -4.29 3.43 6.82
N ALA A 136 -4.66 4.72 6.71
CA ALA A 136 -5.04 5.54 7.86
C ALA A 136 -6.28 4.99 8.60
N LYS A 137 -7.21 4.38 7.85
CA LYS A 137 -8.37 3.70 8.45
C LYS A 137 -7.95 2.47 9.26
N LEU A 138 -7.07 1.63 8.72
CA LEU A 138 -6.51 0.49 9.44
C LEU A 138 -5.71 0.91 10.68
N GLN A 139 -5.01 2.04 10.64
CA GLN A 139 -4.35 2.60 11.83
C GLN A 139 -5.35 2.93 12.94
N THR A 140 -6.55 3.37 12.59
CA THR A 140 -7.61 3.65 13.56
C THR A 140 -8.05 2.36 14.27
N TYR A 141 -8.27 1.28 13.52
CA TYR A 141 -8.57 -0.04 14.10
C TYR A 141 -7.45 -0.59 14.98
N SER A 142 -6.20 -0.45 14.54
CA SER A 142 -5.07 -0.85 15.38
C SER A 142 -5.01 -0.05 16.67
N ARG A 143 -5.29 1.25 16.65
CA ARG A 143 -5.33 2.09 17.85
C ARG A 143 -6.39 1.63 18.84
N GLU A 144 -7.61 1.36 18.37
CA GLU A 144 -8.69 0.83 19.20
C GLU A 144 -8.31 -0.50 19.85
N LEU A 145 -7.64 -1.40 19.12
CA LEU A 145 -7.15 -2.67 19.67
C LEU A 145 -6.02 -2.47 20.68
N TYR A 146 -5.08 -1.55 20.43
CA TYR A 146 -4.06 -1.18 21.42
C TYR A 146 -4.68 -0.72 22.73
N GLU A 147 -5.74 0.09 22.67
CA GLU A 147 -6.49 0.56 23.85
C GLU A 147 -7.18 -0.59 24.58
N GLN A 148 -7.85 -1.49 23.86
CA GLN A 148 -8.50 -2.67 24.44
C GLN A 148 -7.51 -3.61 25.13
N LEU A 149 -6.30 -3.74 24.60
CA LEU A 149 -5.25 -4.57 25.17
C LEU A 149 -4.48 -3.90 26.31
N GLY A 150 -4.78 -2.63 26.64
CA GLY A 150 -4.03 -1.86 27.64
C GLY A 150 -2.59 -1.57 27.20
N LEU A 151 -2.33 -1.63 25.89
CA LEU A 151 -1.03 -1.39 25.25
C LEU A 151 -0.91 0.04 24.69
N SER A 152 -2.01 0.80 24.63
CA SER A 152 -1.99 2.23 24.35
C SER A 152 -1.25 2.96 25.49
N ASN A 153 -0.13 3.56 25.14
CA ASN A 153 0.82 4.21 26.04
C ASN A 153 0.23 5.03 27.21
N LYS A 154 0.91 4.89 28.35
CA LYS A 154 1.29 6.03 29.21
C LYS A 154 2.17 7.01 28.45
#